data_AF-A0A316PP29-F1
#
_entry.id   AF-A0A316PP29-F1
#
_cell.length_a   1.000
_cell.length_b   1.000
_cell.length_c   1.000
_cell.angle_alpha   90.00
_cell.angle_beta   90.00
_cell.angle_gamma   90.00
#
_symmetry.space_group_name_H-M   'P 1'
#
loop_
_entity.id
_entity.type
_entity.pdbx_description
1 polymer ?
#
loop_
_entity_poly.entity_id
_entity_poly.type
_entity_poly.pdbx_seq_one_letter_code
_entity_poly.pdbx_strand_id
1 'polypeptide(L)'
;MRKKWKSVWFWGCLAFVIPWFVFFLLGNGLLLPTDVPHTTNFWYILLAVLSLVAMRLLSKKKLDRPFPIIYELILTVGLYVFYTFVAPV
;
A
#
# COMPACT_ATOMS: atom_id res chain seq x y z
N MET A 1 9.62 18.75 -12.11
CA MET A 1 9.82 17.86 -10.94
C MET A 1 10.43 18.56 -9.72
N ARG A 2 11.47 19.41 -9.85
CA ARG A 2 12.17 20.08 -8.72
C ARG A 2 11.32 20.92 -7.74
N LYS A 3 10.18 21.51 -8.16
CA LYS A 3 9.31 22.31 -7.27
C LYS A 3 8.37 21.50 -6.38
N LYS A 4 8.07 20.23 -6.70
CA LYS A 4 7.14 19.39 -5.90
C LYS A 4 7.78 18.88 -4.60
N TRP A 5 9.10 18.78 -4.54
CA TRP A 5 9.87 18.25 -3.39
C TRP A 5 9.95 19.20 -2.19
N LYS A 6 9.64 20.50 -2.38
CA LYS A 6 9.60 21.50 -1.30
C LYS A 6 8.27 21.50 -0.53
N SER A 7 7.25 20.78 -1.00
CA SER A 7 5.96 20.73 -0.32
C SER A 7 6.04 19.79 0.87
N VAL A 8 5.79 20.30 2.08
CA VAL A 8 5.62 19.48 3.31
C VAL A 8 4.59 18.36 3.09
N TRP A 9 3.60 18.60 2.23
CA TRP A 9 2.58 17.63 1.87
C TRP A 9 3.09 16.49 0.98
N PHE A 10 4.15 16.70 0.20
CA PHE A 10 4.82 15.63 -0.55
C PHE A 10 5.51 14.65 0.40
N TRP A 11 6.22 15.18 1.41
CA TRP A 11 6.82 14.37 2.47
C TRP A 11 5.78 13.66 3.33
N GLY A 12 4.68 14.33 3.64
CA GLY A 12 3.53 13.70 4.30
C GLY A 12 3.01 12.51 3.49
N CYS A 13 2.82 12.66 2.17
CA CYS A 13 2.37 11.56 1.32
C CYS A 13 3.41 10.41 1.27
N LEU A 14 4.69 10.73 1.15
CA LEU A 14 5.79 9.75 1.18
C LEU A 14 5.79 8.94 2.49
N ALA A 15 5.54 9.61 3.62
CA ALA A 15 5.47 9.00 4.94
C ALA A 15 4.31 8.01 5.11
N PHE A 16 3.27 8.07 4.26
CA PHE A 16 2.19 7.08 4.24
C PHE A 16 2.38 6.01 3.16
N VAL A 17 3.00 6.35 2.02
CA VAL A 17 3.34 5.38 0.96
C VAL A 17 4.29 4.31 1.48
N ILE A 18 5.29 4.69 2.28
CA ILE A 18 6.27 3.74 2.83
C ILE A 18 5.58 2.69 3.73
N PRO A 19 4.79 3.07 4.77
CA PRO A 19 4.02 2.11 5.56
C PRO A 19 3.05 1.28 4.73
N TRP A 20 2.34 1.88 3.76
CA TRP A 20 1.45 1.13 2.87
C TRP A 20 2.20 0.02 2.15
N PHE A 21 3.36 0.34 1.55
CA PHE A 21 4.15 -0.63 0.81
C PHE A 21 4.68 -1.76 1.71
N VAL A 22 5.13 -1.43 2.93
CA VAL A 22 5.57 -2.43 3.91
C VAL A 22 4.43 -3.35 4.33
N PHE A 23 3.26 -2.79 4.66
CA PHE A 23 2.09 -3.59 5.03
C PHE A 23 1.55 -4.41 3.87
N PHE A 24 1.62 -3.89 2.64
CA PHE A 24 1.28 -4.63 1.44
C PHE A 24 2.16 -5.87 1.27
N LEU A 25 3.47 -5.73 1.43
CA LEU A 25 4.40 -6.85 1.31
C LEU A 25 4.20 -7.88 2.43
N LEU A 26 4.06 -7.43 3.68
CA LEU A 26 3.81 -8.30 4.83
C LEU A 26 2.45 -9.02 4.72
N GLY A 27 1.41 -8.30 4.31
CA GLY A 27 0.06 -8.85 4.19
C GLY A 27 -0.10 -9.88 3.08
N ASN A 28 0.70 -9.77 2.01
CA ASN A 28 0.75 -10.75 0.93
C ASN A 28 1.85 -11.80 1.12
N GLY A 29 2.59 -11.79 2.24
CA GLY A 29 3.69 -12.72 2.47
C GLY A 29 4.88 -12.58 1.51
N LEU A 30 5.02 -11.44 0.83
CA LEU A 30 6.05 -11.18 -0.19
C LEU A 30 7.43 -10.85 0.39
N LEU A 31 7.52 -10.60 1.70
CA LEU A 31 8.79 -10.39 2.42
C LEU A 31 9.41 -11.70 2.93
N LEU A 32 8.69 -12.81 2.85
CA LEU A 32 9.20 -14.10 3.28
C LEU A 32 10.09 -14.71 2.17
N PRO A 33 11.15 -15.44 2.54
CA PRO A 33 11.91 -16.24 1.58
C PRO A 33 10.99 -17.19 0.82
N THR A 34 11.32 -17.48 -0.44
CA THR A 34 10.57 -18.40 -1.32
C THR A 34 10.37 -19.81 -0.76
N ASP A 35 11.15 -20.17 0.27
CA ASP A 35 11.11 -21.48 0.92
C ASP A 35 10.10 -21.55 2.07
N VAL A 36 9.43 -20.44 2.39
CA VAL A 36 8.40 -20.35 3.44
C VAL A 36 7.03 -20.20 2.79
N PRO A 37 6.02 -20.99 3.20
CA PRO A 37 4.66 -20.84 2.66
C PRO A 37 4.16 -19.41 2.83
N HIS A 38 3.56 -18.87 1.77
CA HIS A 38 3.11 -17.48 1.73
C HIS A 38 1.87 -17.36 2.61
N THR A 39 2.09 -16.95 3.85
CA THR A 39 1.01 -16.73 4.80
C THR A 39 0.45 -15.33 4.62
N THR A 40 -0.69 -15.23 3.93
CA THR A 40 -1.41 -13.95 3.80
C THR A 40 -1.97 -13.53 5.15
N ASN A 41 -1.74 -12.28 5.54
CA ASN A 41 -2.19 -11.75 6.83
C ASN A 41 -3.19 -10.61 6.64
N PHE A 42 -4.44 -10.89 6.99
CA PHE A 42 -5.55 -9.96 6.87
C PHE A 42 -5.31 -8.63 7.61
N TRP A 43 -4.67 -8.66 8.79
CA TRP A 43 -4.44 -7.46 9.58
C TRP A 43 -3.49 -6.48 8.90
N TYR A 44 -2.43 -6.99 8.26
CA TYR A 44 -1.52 -6.13 7.49
C TYR A 44 -2.20 -5.58 6.24
N ILE A 45 -3.06 -6.34 5.58
CA ILE A 45 -3.86 -5.82 4.45
C ILE A 45 -4.81 -4.72 4.92
N LEU A 46 -5.47 -4.89 6.07
CA LEU A 46 -6.34 -3.87 6.65
C LEU A 46 -5.55 -2.58 6.96
N LEU A 47 -4.35 -2.72 7.53
CA LEU A 47 -3.44 -1.59 7.80
C LEU A 47 -2.95 -0.92 6.51
N ALA A 48 -2.68 -1.68 5.45
CA ALA A 48 -2.34 -1.16 4.14
C ALA A 48 -3.50 -0.32 3.55
N VAL A 49 -4.73 -0.85 3.62
CA VAL A 49 -5.92 -0.12 3.16
C VAL A 49 -6.16 1.16 3.99
N LEU A 50 -6.02 1.09 5.32
CA LEU A 50 -6.11 2.27 6.19
C LEU A 50 -5.06 3.34 5.83
N SER A 51 -3.85 2.93 5.47
CA SER A 51 -2.78 3.83 5.00
C SER A 51 -3.17 4.53 3.69
N LEU A 52 -3.77 3.80 2.74
CA LEU A 52 -4.31 4.37 1.50
C LEU A 52 -5.48 5.34 1.76
N VAL A 53 -6.36 5.03 2.71
CA VAL A 53 -7.46 5.92 3.10
C VAL A 53 -6.92 7.21 3.71
N ALA A 54 -5.94 7.13 4.61
CA ALA A 54 -5.27 8.30 5.18
C ALA A 54 -4.63 9.18 4.09
N MET A 55 -3.94 8.55 3.12
CA MET A 55 -3.41 9.25 1.94
C MET A 55 -4.50 9.92 1.11
N ARG A 56 -5.66 9.25 0.94
CA ARG A 56 -6.79 9.80 0.20
C ARG A 56 -7.33 11.07 0.85
N LEU A 57 -7.47 11.05 2.18
CA LEU A 57 -7.97 12.18 2.98
C LEU A 57 -7.00 13.37 2.93
N LEU A 58 -5.70 13.12 3.05
CA LEU A 58 -4.66 14.16 2.95
C LEU A 58 -4.59 14.77 1.55
N SER A 59 -4.68 13.94 0.51
CA SER A 59 -4.62 14.41 -0.87
C SER A 59 -5.85 15.23 -1.28
N LYS A 60 -7.06 14.91 -0.80
CA LYS A 60 -8.27 15.71 -1.06
C LYS A 60 -8.10 17.17 -0.66
N LYS A 61 -7.25 17.47 0.33
CA LYS A 61 -7.07 18.83 0.81
C LYS A 61 -6.11 19.65 -0.06
N LYS A 62 -4.97 19.11 -0.52
CA LYS A 62 -3.90 19.94 -1.15
C LYS A 62 -2.90 19.21 -2.08
N LEU A 63 -3.16 17.98 -2.55
CA LEU A 63 -2.12 17.19 -3.26
C LEU A 63 -2.56 16.69 -4.63
N ASP A 64 -1.91 17.18 -5.70
CA ASP A 64 -1.83 16.50 -7.00
C ASP A 64 -1.12 15.15 -6.78
N ARG A 65 -1.88 14.06 -6.84
CA ARG A 65 -1.34 12.73 -6.57
C ARG A 65 -0.36 12.32 -7.68
N PRO A 66 0.82 11.77 -7.32
CA PRO A 66 1.68 11.11 -8.31
C PRO A 66 1.06 9.80 -8.82
N PHE A 67 0.21 9.12 -8.04
CA PHE A 67 -0.42 7.84 -8.40
C PHE A 67 -1.91 7.78 -8.00
N PRO A 68 -2.77 7.09 -8.79
CA PRO A 68 -4.18 6.99 -8.47
C PRO A 68 -4.41 5.87 -7.44
N ILE A 69 -4.80 6.27 -6.21
CA ILE A 69 -5.08 5.37 -5.05
C ILE A 69 -5.99 4.18 -5.38
N ILE A 70 -6.89 4.32 -6.35
CA ILE A 70 -7.79 3.23 -6.76
C ILE A 70 -6.99 2.04 -7.29
N TYR A 71 -5.93 2.26 -8.09
CA TYR A 71 -5.11 1.16 -8.60
C TYR A 71 -4.32 0.49 -7.49
N GLU A 72 -3.76 1.26 -6.55
CA GLU A 72 -3.04 0.72 -5.39
C GLU A 72 -3.97 -0.11 -4.48
N LEU A 73 -5.22 0.33 -4.30
CA LEU A 73 -6.22 -0.43 -3.56
C LEU A 73 -6.58 -1.74 -4.27
N ILE A 74 -6.85 -1.68 -5.58
CA ILE A 74 -7.17 -2.86 -6.39
C ILE A 74 -6.01 -3.85 -6.36
N LEU A 75 -4.77 -3.36 -6.46
CA LEU A 75 -3.58 -4.20 -6.39
C LEU A 75 -3.42 -4.83 -5.00
N THR A 76 -3.58 -4.05 -3.93
CA THR A 76 -3.45 -4.54 -2.54
C THR A 76 -4.48 -5.63 -2.23
N VAL A 77 -5.75 -5.40 -2.57
CA VAL A 77 -6.84 -6.34 -2.30
C VAL A 77 -6.83 -7.51 -3.28
N GLY A 78 -6.54 -7.25 -4.55
CA GLY A 78 -6.52 -8.26 -5.61
C GLY A 78 -5.43 -9.30 -5.40
N LEU A 79 -4.21 -8.88 -5.07
CA LEU A 79 -3.12 -9.81 -4.74
C LEU A 79 -3.43 -10.62 -3.48
N TYR A 80 -4.04 -10.00 -2.47
CA TYR A 80 -4.44 -10.70 -1.26
C TYR A 80 -5.44 -11.82 -1.59
N VAL A 81 -6.51 -11.50 -2.33
CA VAL A 81 -7.51 -12.50 -2.75
C VAL A 81 -6.87 -13.59 -3.61
N PHE A 82 -5.97 -13.22 -4.53
CA PHE A 82 -5.29 -14.19 -5.39
C PHE A 82 -4.42 -15.17 -4.59
N TYR A 83 -3.56 -14.68 -3.70
CA TYR A 83 -2.70 -15.53 -2.88
C TYR A 83 -3.47 -16.30 -1.81
N THR A 84 -4.59 -15.77 -1.31
CA THR A 84 -5.40 -16.49 -0.32
C THR A 84 -6.25 -17.60 -0.96
N PHE A 85 -6.83 -17.39 -2.14
CA PHE A 85 -7.85 -18.30 -2.69
C PHE A 85 -7.47 -19.04 -3.97
N VAL A 86 -6.61 -18.46 -4.82
CA VAL A 86 -6.32 -19.00 -6.16
C VAL A 86 -4.96 -19.70 -6.20
N ALA A 87 -3.96 -19.13 -5.55
CA ALA A 87 -2.62 -19.69 -5.42
C ALA A 87 -2.17 -19.65 -3.95
N PRO A 88 -2.81 -20.41 -3.05
CA PRO A 88 -2.30 -20.59 -1.69
C PRO A 88 -0.99 -21.38 -1.79
N VAL A 89 0.12 -20.75 -1.39
CA VAL A 89 1.46 -21.38 -1.36
C VAL A 89 1.78 -21.81 0.07
#